data_AF-A0A2D4F6P7-F1
#
_entry.id   AF-A0A2D4F6P7-F1
#
_cell.length_a   1.000
_cell.length_b   1.000
_cell.length_c   1.000
_cell.angle_alpha   90.00
_cell.angle_beta   90.00
_cell.angle_gamma   90.00
#
_symmetry.space_group_name_H-M   'P 1'
#
loop_
_entity.id
_entity.type
_entity.pdbx_description
1 polymer ?
#
loop_
_entity_poly.entity_id
_entity_poly.type
_entity_poly.pdbx_seq_one_letter_code
_entity_poly.pdbx_strand_id
1 'polypeptide(L)'
;GQEEVETVVSMLIEQARIIARTGMKKHLRVLPMYAGLPATEQMKVFERLSHNVRKVIVATNIAETSITINGISFVVDCGFVKLRAYNPKTAIECLVVVPISKASANQRAGRAGRNRSGKCYRLYTEEDFEKLPQSTIPEMQRSNLAPVILQLKALGIDNVLRFPFLSPPPAQSMVQALELLYALGGLDKYCRLTEPLGIRIAEFP
;
A
#
# COMPACT_ATOMS: atom_id res chain seq x y z
N GLY A 1 8.90 -3.20 -1.64
CA GLY A 1 8.15 -4.25 -0.92
C GLY A 1 8.98 -4.69 0.28
N GLN A 2 8.70 -5.87 0.85
CA GLN A 2 9.46 -6.38 2.00
C GLN A 2 10.93 -6.60 1.63
N GLU A 3 11.19 -7.39 0.57
CA GLU A 3 12.54 -7.72 0.12
C GLU A 3 13.37 -6.46 -0.15
N GLU A 4 12.80 -5.51 -0.90
CA GLU A 4 13.48 -4.25 -1.22
C GLU A 4 13.77 -3.40 0.03
N VAL A 5 12.89 -3.43 1.03
CA VAL A 5 13.11 -2.75 2.31
C VAL A 5 14.25 -3.41 3.07
N GLU A 6 14.25 -4.74 3.19
CA GLU A 6 15.28 -5.48 3.91
C GLU A 6 16.67 -5.36 3.28
N THR A 7 16.75 -5.37 1.95
CA THR A 7 17.99 -5.12 1.22
C THR A 7 18.53 -3.73 1.54
N VAL A 8 17.69 -2.69 1.44
CA VAL A 8 18.12 -1.31 1.72
C VAL A 8 18.51 -1.12 3.18
N VAL A 9 17.78 -1.72 4.12
CA VAL A 9 18.14 -1.70 5.55
C VAL A 9 19.53 -2.31 5.76
N SER A 10 19.80 -3.46 5.15
CA SER A 10 21.09 -4.14 5.25
C SER A 10 22.23 -3.28 4.69
N MET A 11 22.05 -2.72 3.50
CA MET A 11 23.01 -1.82 2.87
C MET A 11 23.29 -0.57 3.72
N LEU A 12 22.25 0.04 4.27
CA LEU A 12 22.40 1.23 5.13
C LEU A 12 23.14 0.92 6.43
N ILE A 13 22.90 -0.24 7.04
CA ILE A 13 23.62 -0.68 8.24
C ILE A 13 25.10 -0.89 7.94
N GLU A 14 25.42 -1.53 6.81
CA GLU A 14 26.80 -1.74 6.38
C GLU A 14 27.51 -0.41 6.13
N GLN A 15 26.90 0.47 5.35
CA GLN A 15 27.45 1.80 5.07
C GLN A 15 27.60 2.65 6.35
N ALA A 16 26.65 2.55 7.28
CA ALA A 16 26.75 3.23 8.57
C ALA A 16 27.97 2.78 9.38
N ARG A 17 28.34 1.48 9.33
CA ARG A 17 29.54 0.96 10.00
C ARG A 17 30.82 1.49 9.35
N ILE A 18 30.86 1.59 8.03
CA ILE A 18 32.01 2.14 7.29
C ILE A 18 32.20 3.62 7.64
N ILE A 19 31.13 4.41 7.58
CA ILE A 19 31.16 5.86 7.84
C ILE A 19 31.44 6.15 9.33
N ALA A 20 31.04 5.26 10.25
CA ALA A 20 31.41 5.40 11.66
C ALA A 20 32.93 5.35 11.88
N ARG A 21 33.67 4.56 11.07
CA ARG A 21 35.14 4.48 11.15
C ARG A 21 35.84 5.74 10.64
N THR A 22 35.19 6.53 9.79
CA THR A 22 35.73 7.77 9.23
C THR A 22 35.39 9.02 10.04
N GLY A 23 34.86 8.87 11.27
CA GLY A 23 34.69 9.97 12.23
C GLY A 23 33.27 10.57 12.29
N MET A 24 32.23 9.83 11.89
CA MET A 24 30.85 10.30 11.99
C MET A 24 30.43 10.52 13.45
N LYS A 25 30.05 11.76 13.79
CA LYS A 25 29.66 12.15 15.16
C LYS A 25 28.33 11.55 15.66
N LYS A 26 27.49 11.01 14.77
CA LYS A 26 26.17 10.46 15.12
C LYS A 26 26.01 9.05 14.59
N HIS A 27 25.50 8.15 15.43
CA HIS A 27 25.18 6.77 15.01
C HIS A 27 23.86 6.74 14.24
N LEU A 28 23.72 5.79 13.32
CA LEU A 28 22.47 5.54 12.59
C LEU A 28 21.76 4.33 13.19
N ARG A 29 20.47 4.49 13.50
CA ARG A 29 19.57 3.38 13.83
C ARG A 29 18.60 3.20 12.66
N VAL A 30 18.83 2.16 11.87
CA VAL A 30 18.03 1.84 10.69
C VAL A 30 16.95 0.82 11.07
N LEU A 31 15.69 1.08 10.69
CA LEU A 31 14.54 0.23 11.02
C LEU A 31 13.68 -0.02 9.77
N PRO A 32 13.24 -1.27 9.51
CA PRO A 32 12.28 -1.57 8.45
C PRO A 32 10.85 -1.21 8.87
N MET A 33 9.98 -0.94 7.90
CA MET A 33 8.54 -0.76 8.12
C MET A 33 7.71 -1.21 6.91
N TYR A 34 7.02 -2.34 7.03
CA TYR A 34 6.17 -2.90 5.98
C TYR A 34 5.05 -3.76 6.60
N ALA A 35 4.01 -4.09 5.82
CA ALA A 35 2.78 -4.70 6.33
C ALA A 35 2.98 -6.06 7.04
N GLY A 36 3.87 -6.91 6.54
CA GLY A 36 4.18 -8.22 7.12
C GLY A 36 5.12 -8.20 8.34
N LEU A 37 5.59 -7.03 8.78
CA LEU A 37 6.53 -6.93 9.90
C LEU A 37 5.79 -7.19 11.23
N PRO A 38 6.32 -8.00 12.16
CA PRO A 38 5.68 -8.25 13.46
C PRO A 38 5.40 -6.95 14.23
N ALA A 39 4.28 -6.90 14.97
CA ALA A 39 3.86 -5.69 15.68
C ALA A 39 4.94 -5.18 16.66
N THR A 40 5.63 -6.09 17.36
CA THR A 40 6.74 -5.75 18.27
C THR A 40 7.89 -5.04 17.55
N GLU A 41 8.20 -5.44 16.32
CA GLU A 41 9.23 -4.79 15.49
C GLU A 41 8.75 -3.45 14.93
N GLN A 42 7.48 -3.37 14.50
CA GLN A 42 6.88 -2.10 14.08
C GLN A 42 6.94 -1.05 15.20
N MET A 43 6.73 -1.46 16.46
CA MET A 43 6.75 -0.53 17.59
C MET A 43 8.10 0.16 17.82
N LYS A 44 9.21 -0.43 17.37
CA LYS A 44 10.57 0.16 17.48
C LYS A 44 10.69 1.50 16.75
N VAL A 45 9.86 1.74 15.73
CA VAL A 45 9.86 3.03 15.02
C VAL A 45 9.37 4.19 15.89
N PHE A 46 8.66 3.92 17.00
CA PHE A 46 8.18 4.94 17.94
C PHE A 46 9.11 5.17 19.14
N GLU A 47 10.08 4.29 19.38
CA GLU A 47 11.02 4.42 20.49
C GLU A 47 11.80 5.74 20.44
N ARG A 48 11.92 6.45 21.56
CA ARG A 48 12.75 7.65 21.61
C ARG A 48 14.22 7.23 21.61
N LEU A 49 15.01 7.85 20.73
CA LEU A 49 16.45 7.62 20.66
C LEU A 49 17.20 8.79 21.30
N SER A 50 18.42 8.54 21.77
CA SER A 50 19.31 9.58 22.29
C SER A 50 19.70 10.58 21.20
N HIS A 51 20.08 11.80 21.60
CA HIS A 51 20.40 12.90 20.67
C HIS A 51 21.58 12.61 19.71
N ASN A 52 22.45 11.66 20.09
CA ASN A 52 23.60 11.21 19.29
C ASN A 52 23.25 10.13 18.26
N VAL A 53 22.00 9.66 18.23
CA VAL A 53 21.53 8.64 17.28
C VAL A 53 20.49 9.25 16.34
N ARG A 54 20.69 9.12 15.03
CA ARG A 54 19.69 9.45 14.03
C ARG A 54 18.90 8.19 13.65
N LYS A 55 17.58 8.25 13.81
CA LYS A 55 16.67 7.22 13.31
C LYS A 55 16.53 7.33 11.80
N VAL A 56 16.64 6.21 11.10
CA VAL A 56 16.35 6.07 9.67
C VAL A 56 15.32 4.97 9.53
N ILE A 57 14.23 5.25 8.84
CA ILE A 57 13.12 4.31 8.67
C ILE A 57 12.97 4.06 7.19
N VAL A 58 13.09 2.79 6.80
CA VAL A 58 12.90 2.35 5.42
C VAL A 58 11.51 1.73 5.35
N ALA A 59 10.59 2.43 4.68
CA ALA A 59 9.17 2.11 4.74
C ALA A 59 8.54 1.91 3.36
N THR A 60 7.50 1.08 3.30
CA THR A 60 6.54 1.09 2.19
C THR A 60 5.55 2.25 2.34
N ASN A 61 4.53 2.31 1.48
CA ASN A 61 3.43 3.28 1.56
C ASN A 61 2.64 3.22 2.89
N ILE A 62 2.90 2.27 3.79
CA ILE A 62 2.35 2.28 5.16
C ILE A 62 2.69 3.57 5.93
N ALA A 63 3.85 4.17 5.67
CA ALA A 63 4.25 5.42 6.28
C ALA A 63 3.58 6.65 5.65
N GLU A 64 2.94 6.50 4.48
CA GLU A 64 2.32 7.59 3.73
C GLU A 64 0.99 8.04 4.33
N THR A 65 0.17 7.10 4.80
CA THR A 65 -1.19 7.35 5.32
C THR A 65 -1.34 6.89 6.76
N SER A 66 -0.99 5.63 7.06
CA SER A 66 -1.52 4.92 8.22
C SER A 66 -0.88 5.26 9.57
N ILE A 67 0.32 5.86 9.58
CA ILE A 67 1.10 6.02 10.84
C ILE A 67 1.75 7.40 10.93
N THR A 68 1.68 8.01 12.12
CA THR A 68 2.40 9.25 12.44
C THR A 68 3.64 8.95 13.26
N ILE A 69 4.81 9.02 12.62
CA ILE A 69 6.09 8.86 13.31
C ILE A 69 6.63 10.24 13.66
N ASN A 70 6.79 10.51 14.94
CA ASN A 70 7.27 11.80 15.42
C ASN A 70 8.75 12.02 15.06
N GLY A 71 9.09 13.27 14.76
CA GLY A 71 10.48 13.69 14.56
C GLY A 71 11.06 13.41 13.16
N ILE A 72 10.23 13.01 12.19
CA ILE A 72 10.66 12.99 10.77
C ILE A 72 10.91 14.43 10.33
N SER A 73 12.11 14.69 9.80
CA SER A 73 12.48 16.00 9.22
C SER A 73 13.07 15.87 7.82
N PHE A 74 13.34 14.64 7.40
CA PHE A 74 13.90 14.31 6.10
C PHE A 74 13.11 13.15 5.52
N VAL A 75 12.68 13.29 4.27
CA VAL A 75 12.04 12.23 3.50
C VAL A 75 12.87 12.02 2.23
N VAL A 76 13.15 10.78 1.90
CA VAL A 76 13.72 10.39 0.61
C VAL A 76 12.65 9.60 -0.13
N ASP A 77 12.20 10.11 -1.27
CA ASP A 77 11.10 9.55 -2.04
C ASP A 77 11.61 8.98 -3.37
N CYS A 78 11.50 7.66 -3.52
CA CYS A 78 11.88 6.98 -4.76
C CYS A 78 10.86 7.13 -5.89
N GLY A 79 9.64 7.63 -5.62
CA GLY A 79 8.63 7.84 -6.65
C GLY A 79 7.85 6.59 -7.06
N PHE A 80 8.04 5.45 -6.38
CA PHE A 80 7.36 4.19 -6.71
C PHE A 80 6.48 3.67 -5.57
N VAL A 81 5.50 2.85 -5.95
CA VAL A 81 4.62 2.11 -5.06
C VAL A 81 4.26 0.77 -5.68
N LYS A 82 4.06 -0.26 -4.85
CA LYS A 82 3.59 -1.58 -5.29
C LYS A 82 2.07 -1.64 -5.07
N LEU A 83 1.29 -1.74 -6.14
CA LEU A 83 -0.17 -1.77 -6.11
C LEU A 83 -0.69 -3.12 -6.58
N ARG A 84 -1.84 -3.53 -6.02
CA ARG A 84 -2.65 -4.59 -6.61
C ARG A 84 -3.22 -4.12 -7.94
N ALA A 85 -3.03 -4.93 -8.96
CA ALA A 85 -3.61 -4.75 -10.28
C ALA A 85 -4.29 -6.05 -10.69
N TYR A 86 -5.52 -5.93 -11.21
CA TYR A 86 -6.32 -7.02 -11.70
C TYR A 86 -6.52 -6.89 -13.21
N ASN A 87 -6.22 -7.95 -13.95
CA ASN A 87 -6.51 -8.01 -15.37
C ASN A 87 -7.82 -8.80 -15.58
N PRO A 88 -8.93 -8.15 -15.95
CA PRO A 88 -10.22 -8.81 -16.13
C PRO A 88 -10.26 -9.75 -17.34
N LYS A 89 -9.31 -9.70 -18.27
CA LYS A 89 -9.28 -10.63 -19.41
C LYS A 89 -8.64 -11.96 -19.05
N THR A 90 -7.62 -11.94 -18.20
CA THR A 90 -6.91 -13.15 -17.76
C THR A 90 -7.37 -13.64 -16.40
N ALA A 91 -8.21 -12.87 -15.70
CA ALA A 91 -8.64 -13.09 -14.32
C ALA A 91 -7.48 -13.22 -13.33
N ILE A 92 -6.32 -12.61 -13.63
CA ILE A 92 -5.12 -12.65 -12.78
C ILE A 92 -5.03 -11.36 -11.99
N GLU A 93 -4.89 -11.49 -10.68
CA GLU A 93 -4.46 -10.42 -9.78
C GLU A 93 -2.95 -10.53 -9.52
N CYS A 94 -2.23 -9.43 -9.65
CA CYS A 94 -0.80 -9.36 -9.37
C CYS A 94 -0.43 -8.07 -8.66
N LEU A 95 0.76 -8.07 -8.04
CA LEU A 95 1.37 -6.88 -7.44
C LEU A 95 2.37 -6.28 -8.42
N VAL A 96 2.07 -5.08 -8.91
CA VAL A 96 2.93 -4.38 -9.88
C VAL A 96 3.56 -3.15 -9.23
N VAL A 97 4.82 -2.89 -9.57
CA VAL A 97 5.51 -1.65 -9.19
C VAL A 97 5.16 -0.59 -10.22
N VAL A 98 4.60 0.52 -9.76
CA VAL A 98 4.18 1.64 -10.61
C VAL A 98 4.65 2.97 -10.02
N PRO A 99 4.78 4.02 -10.86
CA PRO A 99 4.99 5.38 -10.37
C PRO A 99 3.85 5.82 -9.45
N ILE A 100 4.18 6.67 -8.48
CA ILE A 100 3.20 7.24 -7.55
C ILE A 100 2.40 8.36 -8.23
N SER A 101 1.30 8.79 -7.59
CA SER A 101 0.59 10.00 -8.00
C SER A 101 1.20 11.26 -7.40
N LYS A 102 0.89 12.44 -7.98
CA LYS A 102 1.25 13.75 -7.39
C LYS A 102 0.71 13.89 -5.98
N ALA A 103 -0.53 13.45 -5.73
CA ALA A 103 -1.12 13.42 -4.39
C ALA A 103 -0.29 12.59 -3.41
N SER A 104 0.15 11.38 -3.80
CA SER A 104 0.99 10.51 -2.98
C SER A 104 2.36 11.12 -2.70
N ALA A 105 3.02 11.67 -3.72
CA ALA A 105 4.30 12.38 -3.59
C ALA A 105 4.21 13.57 -2.61
N ASN A 106 3.11 14.31 -2.64
CA ASN A 106 2.86 15.44 -1.74
C ASN A 106 2.58 14.96 -0.31
N GLN A 107 1.83 13.85 -0.12
CA GLN A 107 1.63 13.24 1.19
C GLN A 107 2.95 12.78 1.81
N ARG A 108 3.82 12.13 1.02
CA ARG A 108 5.17 11.71 1.43
C ARG A 108 6.02 12.92 1.86
N ALA A 109 6.06 13.96 1.04
CA ALA A 109 6.77 15.20 1.38
C ALA A 109 6.24 15.85 2.67
N GLY A 110 4.91 15.85 2.86
CA GLY A 110 4.25 16.36 4.05
C GLY A 110 4.67 15.66 5.35
N ARG A 111 5.18 14.43 5.30
CA ARG A 111 5.72 13.72 6.48
C ARG A 111 6.95 14.41 7.09
N ALA A 112 7.74 15.13 6.29
CA ALA A 112 8.89 15.88 6.78
C ALA A 112 8.49 17.17 7.53
N GLY A 113 7.31 17.72 7.27
CA GLY A 113 6.89 19.05 7.72
C GLY A 113 6.02 19.09 8.98
N ARG A 114 5.76 17.95 9.63
CA ARG A 114 4.74 17.89 10.70
C ARG A 114 5.15 18.57 12.01
N ASN A 115 6.41 18.45 12.42
CA ASN A 115 6.88 18.97 13.71
C ASN A 115 7.74 20.23 13.57
N ARG A 116 8.41 20.38 12.42
CA ARG A 116 9.30 21.50 12.11
C ARG A 116 9.54 21.54 10.60
N SER A 117 10.17 22.61 10.12
CA SER A 117 10.65 22.69 8.74
C SER A 117 11.49 21.45 8.38
N GLY A 118 11.05 20.72 7.36
CA GLY A 118 11.69 19.52 6.88
C GLY A 118 12.11 19.64 5.41
N LYS A 119 12.85 18.63 4.94
CA LYS A 119 13.26 18.52 3.52
C LYS A 119 12.75 17.21 2.93
N CYS A 120 12.27 17.26 1.70
CA CYS A 120 11.95 16.09 0.90
C CYS A 120 12.91 16.03 -0.28
N TYR A 121 13.61 14.90 -0.43
CA TYR A 121 14.47 14.60 -1.56
C TYR A 121 13.76 13.59 -2.46
N ARG A 122 13.34 14.05 -3.64
CA ARG A 122 12.74 13.20 -4.67
C ARG A 122 13.87 12.67 -5.56
N LEU A 123 13.88 11.36 -5.81
CA LEU A 123 14.90 10.70 -6.64
C LEU A 123 14.52 10.69 -8.14
N TYR A 124 13.73 11.67 -8.57
CA TYR A 124 13.23 11.85 -9.93
C TYR A 124 13.20 13.35 -10.27
N THR A 125 13.21 13.66 -11.56
CA THR A 125 13.27 15.05 -12.02
C THR A 125 11.94 15.78 -11.80
N GLU A 126 11.98 17.11 -11.84
CA GLU A 126 10.75 17.93 -11.83
C GLU A 126 9.88 17.65 -13.06
N GLU A 127 10.49 17.41 -14.22
CA GLU A 127 9.75 17.03 -15.44
C GLU A 127 9.00 15.70 -15.25
N ASP A 128 9.63 14.69 -14.64
CA ASP A 128 8.97 13.41 -14.35
C ASP A 128 7.86 13.57 -13.31
N PHE A 129 8.06 14.43 -12.30
CA PHE A 129 7.02 14.77 -11.33
C PHE A 129 5.78 15.35 -12.03
N GLU A 130 5.98 16.25 -12.99
CA GLU A 130 4.86 16.88 -13.70
C GLU A 130 4.07 15.90 -14.57
N LYS A 131 4.71 14.82 -15.05
CA LYS A 131 4.06 13.74 -15.81
C LYS A 131 3.26 12.76 -14.93
N LEU A 132 3.43 12.78 -13.61
CA LEU A 132 2.69 11.88 -12.71
C LEU A 132 1.18 12.15 -12.73
N PRO A 133 0.33 11.12 -12.58
CA PRO A 133 -1.11 11.31 -12.47
C PRO A 133 -1.45 12.10 -11.21
N GLN A 134 -2.50 12.93 -11.27
CA GLN A 134 -2.89 13.78 -10.14
C GLN A 134 -3.23 12.96 -8.88
N SER A 135 -3.98 11.88 -9.05
CA SER A 135 -4.41 10.96 -8.01
C SER A 135 -4.21 9.52 -8.43
N THR A 136 -4.00 8.64 -7.46
CA THR A 136 -4.01 7.20 -7.70
C THR A 136 -5.44 6.79 -8.07
N ILE A 137 -5.59 5.88 -9.04
CA ILE A 137 -6.88 5.26 -9.37
C ILE A 137 -7.49 4.69 -8.07
N PRO A 138 -8.82 4.56 -7.90
CA PRO A 138 -9.45 3.91 -6.73
C PRO A 138 -9.27 2.38 -6.71
N GLU A 139 -9.23 1.76 -5.53
CA GLU A 139 -8.96 0.30 -5.41
C GLU A 139 -10.04 -0.52 -6.09
N MET A 140 -11.30 -0.12 -5.90
CA MET A 140 -12.49 -0.68 -6.57
C MET A 140 -12.38 -0.75 -8.10
N GLN A 141 -11.53 0.06 -8.73
CA GLN A 141 -11.37 0.06 -10.18
C GLN A 141 -10.19 -0.77 -10.68
N ARG A 142 -9.36 -1.32 -9.78
CA ARG A 142 -8.11 -2.02 -10.13
C ARG A 142 -7.89 -3.36 -9.42
N SER A 143 -8.77 -3.78 -8.51
CA SER A 143 -8.67 -5.05 -7.78
C SER A 143 -9.74 -6.05 -8.22
N ASN A 144 -9.58 -7.31 -7.79
CA ASN A 144 -10.61 -8.33 -7.99
C ASN A 144 -11.86 -8.01 -7.15
N LEU A 145 -13.02 -7.94 -7.81
CA LEU A 145 -14.30 -7.58 -7.18
C LEU A 145 -15.05 -8.77 -6.61
N ALA A 146 -14.66 -10.01 -6.91
CA ALA A 146 -15.39 -11.20 -6.46
C ALA A 146 -15.58 -11.25 -4.92
N PRO A 147 -14.56 -10.99 -4.09
CA PRO A 147 -14.75 -10.95 -2.63
C PRO A 147 -15.73 -9.86 -2.19
N VAL A 148 -15.67 -8.68 -2.81
CA VAL A 148 -16.56 -7.55 -2.49
C VAL A 148 -18.01 -7.87 -2.88
N ILE A 149 -18.22 -8.42 -4.08
CA ILE A 149 -19.56 -8.79 -4.56
C ILE A 149 -20.15 -9.90 -3.69
N LEU A 150 -19.35 -10.90 -3.31
CA LEU A 150 -19.79 -11.97 -2.42
C LEU A 150 -20.26 -11.42 -1.07
N GLN A 151 -19.50 -10.50 -0.48
CA GLN A 151 -19.87 -9.84 0.77
C GLN A 151 -21.12 -8.97 0.64
N LEU A 152 -21.26 -8.19 -0.44
CA LEU A 152 -22.48 -7.41 -0.70
C LEU A 152 -23.71 -8.33 -0.81
N LYS A 153 -23.56 -9.47 -1.47
CA LYS A 153 -24.63 -10.48 -1.58
C LYS A 153 -24.98 -11.10 -0.24
N ALA A 154 -23.99 -11.37 0.61
CA ALA A 154 -24.20 -11.88 1.97
C ALA A 154 -24.91 -10.87 2.87
N LEU A 155 -24.72 -9.57 2.61
CA LEU A 155 -25.46 -8.48 3.27
C LEU A 155 -26.90 -8.31 2.74
N GLY A 156 -27.35 -9.14 1.79
CA GLY A 156 -28.70 -9.06 1.19
C GLY A 156 -28.83 -8.03 0.07
N ILE A 157 -27.72 -7.53 -0.50
CA ILE A 157 -27.75 -6.60 -1.63
C ILE A 157 -27.87 -7.41 -2.93
N ASP A 158 -29.10 -7.55 -3.41
CA ASP A 158 -29.38 -8.30 -4.63
C ASP A 158 -28.89 -7.60 -5.90
N ASN A 159 -29.07 -6.28 -6.00
CA ASN A 159 -28.67 -5.54 -7.19
C ASN A 159 -27.36 -4.78 -6.98
N VAL A 160 -26.25 -5.51 -7.07
CA VAL A 160 -24.89 -4.94 -6.97
C VAL A 160 -24.60 -3.90 -8.07
N LEU A 161 -25.28 -3.97 -9.23
CA LEU A 161 -25.11 -2.99 -10.31
C LEU A 161 -25.70 -1.62 -9.96
N ARG A 162 -26.72 -1.58 -9.09
CA ARG A 162 -27.34 -0.34 -8.60
C ARG A 162 -26.80 0.10 -7.24
N PHE A 163 -25.81 -0.61 -6.71
CA PHE A 163 -25.19 -0.21 -5.45
C PHE A 163 -24.45 1.12 -5.63
N PRO A 164 -24.64 2.11 -4.74
CA PRO A 164 -24.07 3.45 -4.89
C PRO A 164 -22.59 3.47 -4.50
N PHE A 165 -21.72 2.90 -5.34
CA PHE A 165 -20.28 2.95 -5.16
C PHE A 165 -19.76 4.40 -5.25
N LEU A 166 -18.93 4.82 -4.30
CA LEU A 166 -18.24 6.13 -4.37
C LEU A 166 -17.38 6.26 -5.63
N SER A 167 -16.75 5.16 -6.04
CA SER A 167 -15.98 5.06 -7.28
C SER A 167 -16.42 3.79 -7.99
N PRO A 168 -17.35 3.89 -8.97
CA PRO A 168 -17.95 2.72 -9.58
C PRO A 168 -16.89 1.89 -10.32
N PRO A 169 -16.92 0.56 -10.16
CA PRO A 169 -16.01 -0.34 -10.87
C PRO A 169 -16.33 -0.39 -12.37
N PRO A 170 -15.35 -0.75 -13.22
CA PRO A 170 -15.61 -1.03 -14.62
C PRO A 170 -16.63 -2.18 -14.77
N ALA A 171 -17.58 -2.02 -15.70
CA ALA A 171 -18.62 -3.03 -15.94
C ALA A 171 -18.03 -4.41 -16.26
N GLN A 172 -16.95 -4.46 -17.04
CA GLN A 172 -16.27 -5.70 -17.38
C GLN A 172 -15.74 -6.45 -16.13
N SER A 173 -15.19 -5.72 -15.16
CA SER A 173 -14.70 -6.31 -13.91
C SER A 173 -15.84 -6.86 -13.05
N MET A 174 -17.01 -6.20 -13.05
CA MET A 174 -18.19 -6.71 -12.35
C MET A 174 -18.73 -8.00 -12.98
N VAL A 175 -18.82 -8.06 -14.30
CA VAL A 175 -19.28 -9.26 -15.03
C VAL A 175 -18.35 -10.44 -14.73
N GLN A 176 -17.03 -10.25 -14.88
CA GLN A 176 -16.02 -11.26 -14.58
C GLN A 176 -16.10 -11.78 -13.14
N ALA A 177 -16.32 -10.88 -12.17
CA ALA A 177 -16.46 -11.27 -10.78
C ALA A 177 -17.74 -12.10 -10.52
N LEU A 178 -18.87 -11.76 -11.14
CA LEU A 178 -20.10 -12.55 -11.05
C LEU A 178 -19.95 -13.92 -11.72
N GLU A 179 -19.34 -13.97 -12.91
CA GLU A 179 -19.05 -15.21 -13.63
C GLU A 179 -18.13 -16.12 -12.81
N LEU A 180 -17.09 -15.57 -12.18
CA LEU A 180 -16.19 -16.31 -11.31
C LEU A 180 -16.93 -16.91 -10.11
N LEU A 181 -17.76 -16.12 -9.42
CA LEU A 181 -18.52 -16.59 -8.27
C LEU A 181 -19.57 -17.66 -8.65
N TYR A 182 -20.17 -17.53 -9.83
CA TYR A 182 -21.06 -18.55 -10.39
C TYR A 182 -20.29 -19.85 -10.71
N ALA A 183 -19.13 -19.75 -11.35
CA ALA A 183 -18.28 -20.90 -11.67
C ALA A 183 -17.77 -21.64 -10.42
N LEU A 184 -17.50 -20.91 -9.34
CA LEU A 184 -17.13 -21.46 -8.03
C LEU A 184 -18.32 -22.04 -7.25
N GLY A 185 -19.55 -21.92 -7.77
CA GLY A 185 -20.77 -22.36 -7.12
C GLY A 185 -21.19 -21.50 -5.92
N GLY A 186 -20.59 -20.32 -5.73
CA GLY A 186 -20.98 -19.36 -4.69
C GLY A 186 -22.26 -18.60 -5.04
N LEU A 187 -22.56 -18.44 -6.33
CA LEU A 187 -23.80 -17.85 -6.83
C LEU A 187 -24.58 -18.82 -7.72
N ASP A 188 -25.91 -18.73 -7.69
CA ASP A 188 -26.81 -19.42 -8.62
C ASP A 188 -26.99 -18.65 -9.95
N LYS A 189 -27.76 -19.23 -10.88
CA LYS A 189 -28.07 -18.61 -12.19
C LYS A 189 -28.88 -17.30 -12.10
N TYR A 190 -29.44 -17.00 -10.94
CA TYR A 190 -30.15 -15.76 -10.64
C TYR A 190 -29.27 -14.78 -9.85
N CYS A 191 -27.97 -15.05 -9.76
CA CYS A 191 -26.99 -14.29 -8.97
C CYS A 191 -27.32 -14.21 -7.48
N ARG A 192 -27.99 -15.21 -6.91
CA ARG A 192 -28.24 -15.32 -5.45
C ARG A 192 -27.19 -16.22 -4.82
N LEU A 193 -26.88 -15.99 -3.55
CA LEU A 193 -26.00 -16.89 -2.80
C LEU A 193 -26.57 -18.30 -2.78
N THR A 194 -25.71 -19.28 -3.04
CA THR A 194 -26.09 -20.69 -2.94
C THR A 194 -26.06 -21.15 -1.49
N GLU A 195 -26.95 -22.08 -1.16
CA GLU A 195 -26.98 -22.75 0.14
C GLU A 195 -26.55 -24.23 -0.01
N PRO A 196 -25.67 -24.76 0.86
CA PRO A 196 -24.93 -24.05 1.90
C PRO A 196 -23.62 -23.40 1.41
N LEU A 197 -23.20 -23.67 0.16
CA LEU A 197 -21.84 -23.37 -0.30
C LEU A 197 -21.52 -21.87 -0.31
N GLY A 198 -22.32 -21.05 -0.99
CA GLY A 198 -22.10 -19.61 -1.12
C GLY A 198 -22.09 -18.89 0.22
N ILE A 199 -23.02 -19.26 1.12
CA ILE A 199 -23.04 -18.73 2.49
C ILE A 199 -21.73 -19.06 3.22
N ARG A 200 -21.30 -20.32 3.18
CA ARG A 200 -20.05 -20.73 3.82
C ARG A 200 -18.84 -20.00 3.25
N ILE A 201 -18.74 -19.83 1.92
CA ILE A 201 -17.65 -19.08 1.31
C ILE A 201 -17.64 -17.64 1.83
N ALA A 202 -18.81 -17.01 2.00
CA ALA A 202 -18.92 -15.65 2.52
C ALA A 202 -18.54 -15.51 4.01
N GLU A 203 -18.60 -16.60 4.78
CA GLU A 203 -18.18 -16.64 6.20
C GLU A 203 -16.65 -16.69 6.36
N PHE A 204 -15.91 -17.14 5.34
CA PHE A 204 -14.44 -17.18 5.38
C PHE A 204 -13.83 -15.81 5.02
N PRO A 205 -12.73 -15.42 5.70
CA PRO A 205 -12.04 -14.15 5.46
C PRO A 205 -11.28 -14.10 4.13
#